data_AF-A0A2V9XBM9-F1
#
_entry.id   AF-A0A2V9XBM9-F1
#
_cell.length_a   1.000
_cell.length_b   1.000
_cell.length_c   1.000
_cell.angle_alpha   90.00
_cell.angle_beta   90.00
_cell.angle_gamma   90.00
#
_symmetry.space_group_name_H-M   'P 1'
#
loop_
_entity.id
_entity.type
_entity.pdbx_description
1 polymer ?
#
loop_
_entity_poly.entity_id
_entity_poly.type
_entity_poly.pdbx_seq_one_letter_code
_entity_poly.pdbx_strand_id
1 'polypeptide(L)'
;MNRRPFVVNRDSDTEHVENHGPSFGRVMAEIRDEIKDFVQTRVQMFKSELQEKISVWKAGAGLAAAAVVLLATAYLLLTISVVCLVAVAFWASVYHWVFGFVIVGVAWALIGGMLGYFAIREFREQGLVPKRTLEVLKEDKVWLESEANQV
;
A
#
# COMPACT_ATOMS: atom_id res chain seq x y z
N MET A 1 73.82 -46.04 -6.93
CA MET A 1 72.47 -45.53 -7.24
C MET A 1 71.49 -46.70 -7.24
N ASN A 2 70.64 -46.77 -6.22
CA ASN A 2 69.73 -47.87 -5.93
C ASN A 2 68.36 -47.60 -6.62
N ARG A 3 67.96 -48.40 -7.60
CA ARG A 3 66.62 -48.31 -8.21
C ARG A 3 65.70 -49.34 -7.56
N ARG A 4 64.67 -48.86 -6.85
CA ARG A 4 63.57 -49.72 -6.39
C ARG A 4 62.62 -50.00 -7.56
N PRO A 5 62.10 -51.23 -7.73
CA PRO A 5 61.01 -51.48 -8.65
C PRO A 5 59.71 -50.87 -8.10
N PHE A 6 58.98 -50.22 -8.98
CA PHE A 6 57.64 -49.69 -8.72
C PHE A 6 56.65 -50.86 -8.71
N VAL A 7 56.15 -51.22 -7.53
CA VAL A 7 55.11 -52.24 -7.38
C VAL A 7 53.77 -51.53 -7.60
N VAL A 8 53.17 -51.75 -8.77
CA VAL A 8 51.78 -51.38 -9.05
C VAL A 8 50.90 -52.37 -8.29
N ASN A 9 50.40 -51.96 -7.12
CA ASN A 9 49.31 -52.67 -6.47
C ASN A 9 48.04 -52.31 -7.26
N ARG A 10 47.48 -53.30 -7.96
CA ARG A 10 46.17 -53.21 -8.61
C ARG A 10 45.23 -54.10 -7.84
N ASP A 11 44.87 -53.63 -6.66
CA ASP A 11 43.84 -54.18 -5.81
C ASP A 11 42.48 -53.66 -6.29
N SER A 12 41.74 -54.59 -6.88
CA SER A 12 40.27 -54.64 -6.95
C SER A 12 39.58 -53.44 -7.61
N ASP A 13 39.32 -53.63 -8.90
CA ASP A 13 38.12 -53.13 -9.55
C ASP A 13 36.88 -53.70 -8.80
N THR A 14 36.40 -52.98 -7.80
CA THR A 14 34.97 -52.98 -7.46
C THR A 14 34.44 -51.62 -7.84
N GLU A 15 34.10 -51.50 -9.11
CA GLU A 15 33.07 -50.61 -9.61
C GLU A 15 31.78 -50.86 -8.81
N HIS A 16 31.66 -50.22 -7.65
CA HIS A 16 30.36 -49.74 -7.23
C HIS A 16 30.08 -48.50 -8.06
N VAL A 17 29.63 -48.71 -9.30
CA VAL A 17 28.84 -47.70 -10.01
C VAL A 17 27.50 -47.67 -9.29
N GLU A 18 27.50 -47.05 -8.11
CA GLU A 18 26.27 -46.68 -7.45
C GLU A 18 25.63 -45.60 -8.32
N ASN A 19 24.71 -46.05 -9.15
CA ASN A 19 23.83 -45.23 -9.95
C ASN A 19 22.95 -44.39 -9.03
N HIS A 20 23.49 -43.29 -8.54
CA HIS A 20 22.76 -42.19 -7.95
C HIS A 20 23.32 -40.89 -8.50
N GLY A 21 23.16 -40.68 -9.81
CA GLY A 21 23.10 -39.31 -10.32
C GLY A 21 22.11 -38.55 -9.42
N PRO A 22 22.44 -37.33 -8.97
CA PRO A 22 21.65 -36.61 -7.97
C PRO A 22 20.19 -36.73 -8.38
N SER A 23 19.41 -37.45 -7.56
CA SER A 23 18.04 -37.76 -7.93
C SER A 23 17.36 -36.43 -8.22
N PHE A 24 16.57 -36.37 -9.29
CA PHE A 24 15.89 -35.15 -9.73
C PHE A 24 15.13 -34.44 -8.57
N GLY A 25 14.73 -35.21 -7.55
CA GLY A 25 14.16 -34.71 -6.30
C GLY A 25 15.10 -33.91 -5.40
N ARG A 26 16.42 -34.18 -5.38
CA ARG A 26 17.41 -33.43 -4.61
C ARG A 26 17.70 -32.06 -5.22
N VAL A 27 17.80 -31.98 -6.55
CA VAL A 27 17.96 -30.70 -7.29
C VAL A 27 16.71 -29.84 -7.17
N MET A 28 15.52 -30.44 -7.24
CA MET A 28 14.26 -29.73 -7.02
C MET A 28 14.12 -29.21 -5.58
N ALA A 29 14.60 -29.97 -4.58
CA ALA A 29 14.62 -29.52 -3.20
C ALA A 29 15.56 -28.33 -2.99
N GLU A 30 16.74 -28.35 -3.61
CA GLU A 30 17.75 -27.27 -3.54
C GLU A 30 17.24 -25.97 -4.17
N ILE A 31 16.61 -26.03 -5.35
CA ILE A 31 15.98 -24.85 -6.00
C ILE A 31 14.84 -24.28 -5.15
N ARG A 32 14.03 -25.13 -4.50
CA ARG A 32 12.95 -24.68 -3.60
C ARG A 32 13.52 -23.91 -2.41
N ASP A 33 14.60 -24.41 -1.82
CA ASP A 33 15.24 -23.78 -0.68
C ASP A 33 15.88 -22.44 -1.07
N GLU A 34 16.51 -22.33 -2.25
CA GLU A 34 17.03 -21.06 -2.78
C GLU A 34 15.94 -20.01 -3.04
N ILE A 35 14.79 -20.40 -3.60
CA ILE A 35 13.66 -19.50 -3.81
C ILE A 35 13.10 -19.00 -2.47
N LYS A 36 13.01 -19.90 -1.48
CA LYS A 36 12.55 -19.55 -0.14
C LYS A 36 13.48 -18.54 0.51
N ASP A 37 14.79 -18.74 0.41
CA ASP A 37 15.79 -17.81 0.91
C ASP A 37 15.70 -16.45 0.20
N PHE A 38 15.58 -16.42 -1.13
CA PHE A 38 15.43 -15.18 -1.89
C PHE A 38 14.18 -14.38 -1.51
N VAL A 39 13.04 -15.06 -1.39
CA VAL A 39 11.77 -14.43 -0.97
C VAL A 39 11.90 -13.90 0.45
N GLN A 40 12.49 -14.67 1.37
CA GLN A 40 12.70 -14.23 2.75
C GLN A 40 13.61 -12.99 2.80
N THR A 41 14.69 -12.95 2.03
CA THR A 41 15.57 -11.76 1.91
C THR A 41 14.80 -10.55 1.39
N ARG A 42 14.02 -10.70 0.31
CA ARG A 42 13.27 -9.58 -0.28
C ARG A 42 12.18 -9.06 0.67
N VAL A 43 11.49 -9.95 1.38
CA VAL A 43 10.53 -9.58 2.43
C VAL A 43 11.23 -8.84 3.57
N GLN A 44 12.42 -9.29 3.98
CA GLN A 44 13.19 -8.65 5.04
C GLN A 44 13.65 -7.24 4.65
N MET A 45 14.13 -7.05 3.41
CA MET A 45 14.51 -5.75 2.86
C MET A 45 13.31 -4.80 2.68
N PHE A 46 12.19 -5.32 2.19
CA PHE A 46 10.95 -4.54 2.08
C PHE A 46 10.44 -4.11 3.46
N LYS A 47 10.51 -5.01 4.45
CA LYS A 47 10.15 -4.70 5.83
C LYS A 47 11.07 -3.65 6.44
N SER A 48 12.38 -3.70 6.20
CA SER A 48 13.31 -2.68 6.70
C SER A 48 13.07 -1.32 6.05
N GLU A 49 12.83 -1.27 4.73
CA GLU A 49 12.54 -0.02 4.04
C GLU A 49 11.19 0.58 4.49
N LEU A 50 10.16 -0.25 4.70
CA LEU A 50 8.90 0.19 5.29
C LEU A 50 9.10 0.71 6.71
N GLN A 51 9.88 0.02 7.53
CA GLN A 51 10.16 0.46 8.90
C GLN A 51 10.94 1.78 8.94
N GLU A 52 11.85 2.01 8.00
CA GLU A 52 12.58 3.26 7.87
C GLU A 52 11.66 4.40 7.40
N LYS A 53 10.79 4.17 6.42
CA LYS A 53 9.76 5.15 6.03
C LYS A 53 8.82 5.45 7.20
N ILE A 54 8.33 4.43 7.90
CA ILE A 54 7.42 4.60 9.04
C ILE A 54 8.12 5.25 10.22
N SER A 55 9.41 5.00 10.47
CA SER A 55 10.15 5.60 11.59
C SER A 55 10.34 7.10 11.40
N VAL A 56 10.60 7.55 10.16
CA VAL A 56 10.63 8.98 9.80
C VAL A 56 9.26 9.62 10.03
N TRP A 57 8.17 8.94 9.64
CA TRP A 57 6.81 9.42 9.89
C TRP A 57 6.47 9.43 11.38
N LYS A 58 6.95 8.45 12.14
CA LYS A 58 6.74 8.33 13.58
C LYS A 58 7.44 9.44 14.36
N ALA A 59 8.63 9.86 13.93
CA ALA A 59 9.34 11.01 14.51
C ALA A 59 8.53 12.31 14.40
N GLY A 60 7.75 12.47 13.31
CA GLY A 60 6.85 13.60 13.10
C GLY A 60 5.42 13.40 13.61
N ALA A 61 5.01 12.18 13.96
CA ALA A 61 3.61 11.85 14.19
C ALA A 61 2.97 12.62 15.37
N GLY A 62 3.73 12.85 16.44
CA GLY A 62 3.24 13.63 17.59
C GLY A 62 2.97 15.09 17.24
N LEU A 63 3.92 15.74 16.54
CA LEU A 63 3.77 17.10 16.05
C LEU A 63 2.69 17.21 14.97
N ALA A 64 2.60 16.25 14.06
CA ALA A 64 1.55 16.20 13.05
C ALA A 64 0.15 16.05 13.69
N ALA A 65 0.00 15.18 14.69
CA ALA A 65 -1.25 15.04 15.44
C ALA A 65 -1.62 16.34 16.15
N ALA A 66 -0.67 16.99 16.84
CA ALA A 66 -0.91 18.28 17.47
C ALA A 66 -1.28 19.37 16.45
N ALA A 67 -0.59 19.43 15.32
CA ALA A 67 -0.89 20.36 14.24
C ALA A 67 -2.30 20.14 13.67
N VAL A 68 -2.71 18.90 13.43
CA VAL A 68 -4.07 18.57 12.98
C VAL A 68 -5.11 19.02 13.99
N VAL A 69 -4.89 18.78 15.29
CA VAL A 69 -5.81 19.23 16.35
C VAL A 69 -5.91 20.76 16.39
N LEU A 70 -4.78 21.47 16.31
CA LEU A 70 -4.75 22.93 16.31
C LEU A 70 -5.41 23.52 15.06
N LEU A 71 -5.15 22.95 13.88
CA LEU A 71 -5.77 23.36 12.62
C LEU A 71 -7.28 23.10 12.64
N ALA A 72 -7.72 21.94 13.14
CA ALA A 72 -9.14 21.64 13.29
C ALA A 72 -9.82 22.64 14.26
N THR A 73 -9.15 22.96 15.36
CA THR A 73 -9.63 23.94 16.35
C THR A 73 -9.72 25.34 15.74
N ALA A 74 -8.68 25.77 15.02
CA ALA A 74 -8.66 27.06 14.32
C ALA A 74 -9.76 27.15 13.25
N TYR A 75 -9.96 26.09 12.46
CA TYR A 75 -11.03 26.01 11.47
C TYR A 75 -12.42 26.16 12.11
N LEU A 76 -12.64 25.50 13.24
CA LEU A 76 -13.91 25.58 13.97
C LEU A 76 -14.14 26.99 14.54
N LEU A 77 -13.12 27.60 15.14
CA LEU A 77 -13.16 28.98 15.64
C LEU A 77 -13.45 29.98 14.51
N LEU A 78 -12.78 29.84 13.36
CA LEU A 78 -13.03 30.69 12.19
C LEU A 78 -14.46 30.53 11.68
N THR A 79 -14.96 29.29 11.60
CA THR A 79 -16.34 29.04 11.17
C THR A 79 -17.35 29.69 12.10
N ILE A 80 -17.19 29.55 13.42
CA ILE A 80 -18.05 30.22 14.40
C ILE A 80 -17.95 31.74 14.28
N SER A 81 -16.74 32.28 14.09
CA SER A 81 -16.54 33.73 13.91
C SER A 81 -17.32 34.27 12.71
N VAL A 82 -17.28 33.57 11.57
CA VAL A 82 -18.05 33.96 10.37
C VAL A 82 -19.56 33.84 10.63
N VAL A 83 -20.01 32.77 11.28
CA VAL A 83 -21.44 32.61 11.66
C VAL A 83 -21.90 33.75 12.54
N CYS A 84 -21.13 34.12 13.56
CA CYS A 84 -21.45 35.25 14.44
C CYS A 84 -21.51 36.58 13.67
N LEU A 85 -20.60 36.82 12.73
CA LEU A 85 -20.60 38.03 11.90
C LEU A 85 -21.89 38.10 11.06
N VAL A 86 -22.25 37.00 10.40
CA VAL A 86 -23.51 36.92 9.64
C VAL A 86 -24.72 37.09 10.55
N ALA A 87 -24.72 36.47 11.74
CA ALA A 87 -25.81 36.61 12.69
C ALA A 87 -25.99 38.06 13.16
N VAL A 88 -24.90 38.80 13.40
CA VAL A 88 -24.95 40.24 13.73
C VAL A 88 -25.55 41.06 12.59
N ALA A 89 -25.22 40.74 11.33
CA ALA A 89 -25.81 41.43 10.17
C ALA A 89 -27.34 41.23 10.09
N PHE A 90 -27.87 40.14 10.64
CA PHE A 90 -29.30 39.83 10.68
C PHE A 90 -29.93 40.02 12.08
N TRP A 91 -29.29 40.78 12.98
CA TRP A 91 -29.70 40.93 14.39
C TRP A 91 -31.20 41.23 14.61
N ALA A 92 -31.85 41.94 13.68
CA ALA A 92 -33.26 42.28 13.78
C ALA A 92 -34.23 41.07 13.64
N SER A 93 -33.75 39.92 13.18
CA SER A 93 -34.56 38.72 12.95
C SER A 93 -34.32 37.67 14.03
N VAL A 94 -35.36 37.14 14.67
CA VAL A 94 -35.27 36.07 15.69
C VAL A 94 -34.48 34.84 15.20
N TYR A 95 -34.40 34.65 13.88
CA TYR A 95 -33.71 33.53 13.23
C TYR A 95 -32.27 33.85 12.80
N HIS A 96 -31.66 34.94 13.29
CA HIS A 96 -30.31 35.37 12.91
C HIS A 96 -29.25 34.26 13.01
N TRP A 97 -29.33 33.40 14.03
CA TRP A 97 -28.43 32.25 14.17
C TRP A 97 -28.65 31.21 13.08
N VAL A 98 -29.92 30.89 12.77
CA VAL A 98 -30.27 29.91 11.74
C VAL A 98 -29.76 30.37 10.38
N PHE A 99 -29.98 31.64 10.02
CA PHE A 99 -29.45 32.20 8.79
C PHE A 99 -27.91 32.19 8.76
N GLY A 100 -27.26 32.53 9.87
CA GLY A 100 -25.80 32.46 10.00
C GLY A 100 -25.25 31.06 9.71
N PHE A 101 -25.77 30.03 10.37
CA PHE A 101 -25.34 28.65 10.15
C PHE A 101 -25.67 28.13 8.75
N VAL A 102 -26.85 28.45 8.22
CA VAL A 102 -27.25 27.99 6.88
C VAL A 102 -26.39 28.61 5.80
N ILE A 103 -26.15 29.93 5.84
CA ILE A 103 -25.34 30.64 4.83
C ILE A 103 -23.90 30.12 4.86
N VAL A 104 -23.30 30.02 6.05
CA VAL A 104 -21.93 29.55 6.20
C VAL A 104 -21.81 28.07 5.83
N GLY A 105 -22.80 27.25 6.19
CA GLY A 105 -22.86 25.84 5.83
C GLY A 105 -22.94 25.63 4.32
N VAL A 106 -23.79 26.40 3.62
CA VAL A 106 -23.87 26.36 2.14
C VAL A 106 -22.56 26.82 1.51
N ALA A 107 -21.93 27.89 2.03
CA ALA A 107 -20.63 28.35 1.54
C ALA A 107 -19.55 27.27 1.67
N TRP A 108 -19.44 26.61 2.84
CA TRP A 108 -18.52 25.49 3.03
C TRP A 108 -18.84 24.29 2.14
N ALA A 109 -20.12 23.97 1.92
CA ALA A 109 -20.53 22.89 1.04
C ALA A 109 -20.13 23.15 -0.42
N LEU A 110 -20.26 24.38 -0.90
CA LEU A 110 -19.83 24.78 -2.24
C LEU A 110 -18.30 24.70 -2.39
N ILE A 111 -17.56 25.27 -1.44
CA ILE A 111 -16.09 25.27 -1.47
C ILE A 111 -15.55 23.83 -1.37
N GLY A 112 -16.04 23.06 -0.40
CA GLY A 112 -15.65 21.67 -0.18
C GLY A 112 -16.06 20.76 -1.34
N GLY A 113 -17.24 20.97 -1.91
CA GLY A 113 -17.70 20.26 -3.11
C GLY A 113 -16.81 20.55 -4.31
N MET A 114 -16.42 21.81 -4.53
CA MET A 114 -15.54 22.19 -5.64
C MET A 114 -14.13 21.61 -5.48
N LEU A 115 -13.54 21.73 -4.29
CA LEU A 115 -12.23 21.14 -3.97
C LEU A 115 -12.27 19.61 -4.09
N GLY A 116 -13.32 18.97 -3.59
CA GLY A 116 -13.51 17.52 -3.71
C GLY A 116 -13.64 17.08 -5.17
N TYR A 117 -14.39 17.83 -5.97
CA TYR A 117 -14.51 17.59 -7.41
C TYR A 117 -13.15 17.68 -8.11
N PHE A 118 -12.37 18.72 -7.82
CA PHE A 118 -11.02 18.87 -8.37
C PHE A 118 -10.07 17.78 -7.88
N ALA A 119 -10.10 17.42 -6.59
CA ALA A 119 -9.27 16.36 -6.05
C ALA A 119 -9.58 15.00 -6.70
N ILE A 120 -10.86 14.65 -6.86
CA ILE A 120 -11.27 13.42 -7.55
C ILE A 120 -10.85 13.45 -9.02
N ARG A 121 -10.97 14.60 -9.68
CA ARG A 121 -10.54 14.79 -11.07
C ARG A 121 -9.02 14.60 -11.19
N GLU A 122 -8.26 15.25 -10.33
CA GLU A 122 -6.80 15.15 -10.29
C GLU A 122 -6.35 13.73 -10.00
N PHE A 123 -6.97 13.04 -9.04
CA PHE A 123 -6.67 11.62 -8.77
C PHE A 123 -7.01 10.70 -9.95
N ARG A 124 -8.06 11.01 -10.72
CA ARG A 124 -8.39 10.30 -11.96
C ARG A 124 -7.43 10.62 -13.10
N GLU A 125 -6.86 11.81 -13.15
CA GLU A 125 -5.94 12.25 -14.21
C GLU A 125 -4.51 11.81 -13.93
N GLN A 126 -4.04 11.95 -12.69
CA GLN A 126 -2.70 11.53 -12.24
C GLN A 126 -2.59 10.02 -11.96
N GLY A 127 -3.66 9.24 -12.13
CA GLY A 127 -3.57 7.77 -12.13
C GLY A 127 -3.34 7.11 -10.78
N LEU A 128 -3.72 7.76 -9.67
CA LEU A 128 -3.73 7.11 -8.34
C LEU A 128 -4.86 6.08 -8.20
N VAL A 129 -5.85 6.11 -9.10
CA VAL A 129 -6.81 5.03 -9.29
C VAL A 129 -6.44 4.29 -10.59
N PRO A 130 -5.92 3.05 -10.54
CA PRO A 130 -5.50 2.33 -11.72
C PRO A 130 -6.72 2.00 -12.58
N LYS A 131 -6.96 2.82 -13.63
CA LYS A 131 -8.09 2.68 -14.57
C LYS A 131 -8.13 1.29 -15.20
N ARG A 132 -6.96 0.72 -15.51
CA ARG A 132 -6.84 -0.63 -16.08
C ARG A 132 -7.36 -1.71 -15.14
N THR A 133 -7.08 -1.61 -13.83
CA THR A 133 -7.55 -2.60 -12.84
C THR A 133 -9.06 -2.52 -12.64
N LEU A 134 -9.64 -1.33 -12.69
CA LEU A 134 -11.11 -1.16 -12.61
C LEU A 134 -11.85 -1.66 -13.85
N GLU A 135 -11.22 -1.60 -15.02
CA GLU A 135 -11.79 -2.08 -16.28
C GLU A 135 -11.83 -3.62 -16.30
N VAL A 136 -10.73 -4.26 -15.91
CA VAL A 136 -10.64 -5.73 -15.80
C VAL A 136 -11.61 -6.27 -14.73
N LEU A 137 -11.73 -5.61 -13.57
CA LEU A 137 -12.69 -6.03 -12.53
C LEU A 137 -14.16 -5.90 -12.95
N LYS A 138 -14.48 -4.98 -13.87
CA LYS A 138 -15.84 -4.88 -14.43
C LYS A 138 -16.10 -5.98 -15.45
N GLU A 139 -15.10 -6.32 -16.25
CA GLU A 139 -15.17 -7.40 -17.24
C GLU A 139 -15.33 -8.76 -16.55
N ASP A 140 -14.57 -9.00 -15.48
CA ASP A 140 -14.67 -10.21 -14.64
C ASP A 140 -16.07 -10.36 -14.01
N LYS A 141 -16.70 -9.26 -13.59
CA LYS A 141 -18.05 -9.29 -13.01
C LYS A 141 -19.11 -9.70 -14.05
N VAL A 142 -19.02 -9.16 -15.27
CA VAL A 142 -19.94 -9.49 -16.37
C VAL A 142 -19.82 -10.96 -16.77
N TRP A 143 -18.59 -11.48 -16.77
CA TRP A 143 -18.34 -12.89 -17.07
C TRP A 143 -18.93 -13.82 -15.98
N LEU A 144 -18.74 -13.48 -14.69
CA LEU A 144 -19.29 -14.27 -13.57
C LEU A 144 -20.83 -14.26 -13.52
N GLU A 145 -21.47 -13.14 -13.85
CA GLU A 145 -22.94 -13.09 -13.98
C GLU A 145 -23.45 -13.91 -15.17
N SER A 146 -22.67 -13.99 -16.27
CA SER A 146 -23.03 -14.80 -17.43
C SER A 146 -22.89 -16.30 -17.19
N GLU A 147 -21.87 -16.73 -16.43
CA GLU A 147 -21.67 -18.12 -16.05
C GLU A 147 -22.76 -18.59 -15.06
N ALA A 148 -23.09 -17.76 -14.06
CA ALA A 148 -24.11 -18.09 -13.06
C ALA A 148 -25.54 -18.19 -13.61
N ASN A 149 -25.82 -17.56 -14.76
CA ASN A 149 -27.11 -17.62 -15.43
C ASN A 149 -27.19 -18.76 -16.48
N GLN A 150 -26.08 -19.48 -16.70
CA GLN A 150 -26.01 -20.63 -17.61
C GLN A 150 -26.00 -22.00 -16.89
N VAL A 151 -25.97 -22.02 -15.56
CA VAL A 151 -26.13 -23.22 -14.71
C VAL A 151 -27.56 -23.28 -14.14
#